data_AF-A0A0D9XRF6-F1
#
_entry.id   AF-A0A0D9XRF6-F1
#
_cell.length_a   1.000
_cell.length_b   1.000
_cell.length_c   1.000
_cell.angle_alpha   90.00
_cell.angle_beta   90.00
_cell.angle_gamma   90.00
#
_symmetry.space_group_name_H-M   'P 1'
#
loop_
_entity.id
_entity.type
_entity.pdbx_description
1 polymer ?
#
loop_
_entity_poly.entity_id
_entity_poly.type
_entity_poly.pdbx_seq_one_letter_code
_entity_poly.pdbx_strand_id
1 'polypeptide(L)'
;NVCERCNVEITKDNITSRCKTFDKHYEVISKILSQSGFGWDWANDKLLIDSDDVWNKYVEANKSVACYKNKVVKNWEAISTIYSKDHANGEGAQTGAEAAQVQPEQVDDASPDLQPKKQ
;
A
#
# COMPACT_ATOMS: atom_id res chain seq x y z
N ASN A 1 -17.81 23.23 -2.46
CA ASN A 1 -17.61 22.39 -3.66
C ASN A 1 -16.13 22.46 -4.09
N VAL A 2 -15.48 21.42 -4.63
CA VAL A 2 -14.03 21.48 -5.00
C VAL A 2 -13.78 22.50 -6.12
N CYS A 3 -14.73 22.64 -7.04
CA CYS A 3 -14.69 23.63 -8.12
C CYS A 3 -14.60 25.08 -7.57
N GLU A 4 -15.39 25.40 -6.54
CA GLU A 4 -15.43 26.73 -5.90
C GLU A 4 -14.15 27.08 -5.11
N ARG A 5 -13.41 26.07 -4.63
CA ARG A 5 -12.20 26.29 -3.83
C ARG A 5 -10.93 26.36 -4.68
N CYS A 6 -10.92 25.67 -5.82
CA CYS A 6 -9.73 25.54 -6.66
C CYS A 6 -9.83 26.30 -7.99
N ASN A 7 -11.03 26.76 -8.38
CA ASN A 7 -11.29 27.41 -9.67
C ASN A 7 -10.77 26.58 -10.86
N VAL A 8 -10.88 25.25 -10.75
CA VAL A 8 -10.49 24.29 -11.79
C VAL A 8 -11.71 23.43 -12.11
N GLU A 9 -12.09 23.39 -13.38
CA GLU A 9 -13.01 22.39 -13.89
C GLU A 9 -12.29 21.03 -13.96
N ILE A 10 -12.79 20.06 -13.19
CA ILE A 10 -12.27 18.70 -13.20
C ILE A 10 -13.01 17.92 -14.29
N THR A 11 -12.33 17.69 -15.41
CA THR A 11 -12.84 16.83 -16.49
C THR A 11 -12.38 15.39 -16.32
N LYS A 12 -13.01 14.47 -17.06
CA LYS A 12 -12.60 13.06 -17.14
C LYS A 12 -11.12 12.91 -17.51
N ASP A 13 -10.62 13.72 -18.42
CA ASP A 13 -9.23 13.65 -18.89
C ASP A 13 -8.24 14.09 -17.81
N ASN A 14 -8.62 15.05 -16.96
CA ASN A 14 -7.81 15.43 -15.78
C ASN A 14 -7.67 14.24 -14.83
N ILE A 15 -8.76 13.52 -14.58
CA ILE A 15 -8.78 12.34 -13.68
C ILE A 15 -7.92 11.23 -14.29
N THR A 16 -8.14 10.87 -15.54
CA THR A 16 -7.37 9.81 -16.22
C THR A 16 -5.88 10.13 -16.27
N SER A 17 -5.50 11.38 -16.55
CA SER A 17 -4.10 11.80 -16.55
C SER A 17 -3.48 11.72 -15.16
N ARG A 18 -4.25 12.02 -14.12
CA ARG A 18 -3.79 11.90 -12.73
C ARG A 18 -3.61 10.44 -12.32
N CYS A 19 -4.55 9.55 -12.67
CA CYS A 19 -4.43 8.11 -12.44
C CYS A 19 -3.17 7.53 -13.10
N LYS A 20 -2.88 7.90 -14.36
CA LYS A 20 -1.62 7.49 -15.04
C LYS A 20 -0.37 7.99 -14.31
N THR A 21 -0.45 9.18 -13.72
CA THR A 21 0.66 9.74 -12.93
C THR A 21 0.88 8.95 -11.64
N PHE A 22 -0.19 8.60 -10.93
CA PHE A 22 -0.11 7.79 -9.70
C PHE A 22 0.39 6.38 -9.97
N ASP A 23 -0.09 5.75 -11.03
CA ASP A 23 0.38 4.45 -11.50
C ASP A 23 1.91 4.46 -11.73
N LYS A 24 2.39 5.45 -12.50
CA LYS A 24 3.83 5.63 -12.73
C LYS A 24 4.62 5.92 -11.45
N HIS A 25 4.07 6.70 -10.52
CA HIS A 25 4.72 6.95 -9.24
C HIS A 25 4.84 5.66 -8.43
N TYR A 26 3.76 4.90 -8.33
CA TYR A 26 3.74 3.62 -7.62
C TYR A 26 4.78 2.66 -8.20
N GLU A 27 4.78 2.44 -9.51
CA GLU A 27 5.72 1.51 -10.15
C GLU A 27 7.18 1.86 -9.90
N VAL A 28 7.54 3.14 -9.96
CA VAL A 28 8.93 3.57 -9.80
C VAL A 28 9.35 3.56 -8.33
N ILE A 29 8.55 4.18 -7.45
CA ILE A 29 8.92 4.33 -6.04
C ILE A 29 8.89 2.98 -5.33
N SER A 30 7.91 2.11 -5.59
CA SER A 30 7.88 0.76 -4.98
C SER A 30 9.12 -0.06 -5.32
N LYS A 31 9.63 0.04 -6.56
CA LYS A 31 10.87 -0.62 -7.00
C LYS A 31 12.12 -0.02 -6.34
N ILE A 32 12.12 1.27 -6.04
CA ILE A 32 13.23 1.91 -5.31
C ILE A 32 13.20 1.46 -3.85
N LEU A 33 12.03 1.52 -3.22
CA LEU A 33 11.83 1.14 -1.82
C LEU A 33 12.04 -0.35 -1.54
N SER A 34 12.02 -1.20 -2.57
CA SER A 34 12.37 -2.62 -2.42
C SER A 34 13.88 -2.88 -2.34
N GLN A 35 14.71 -1.85 -2.56
CA GLN A 35 16.16 -1.95 -2.45
C GLN A 35 16.65 -1.51 -1.07
N SER A 36 17.74 -2.12 -0.61
CA SER A 36 18.42 -1.68 0.61
C SER A 36 18.98 -0.26 0.46
N GLY A 37 18.85 0.55 1.51
CA GLY A 37 19.37 1.92 1.57
C GLY A 37 18.42 3.00 1.05
N PHE A 38 17.17 2.63 0.83
CA PHE A 38 16.08 3.54 0.47
C PHE A 38 14.92 3.42 1.45
N GLY A 39 14.30 4.55 1.74
CA GLY A 39 13.10 4.67 2.55
C GLY A 39 12.21 5.78 2.04
N TRP A 40 11.14 6.06 2.78
CA TRP A 40 10.24 7.16 2.51
C TRP A 40 10.31 8.20 3.63
N ASP A 41 10.54 9.46 3.26
CA ASP A 41 10.48 10.61 4.17
C ASP A 41 9.04 11.14 4.19
N TRP A 42 8.27 10.70 5.19
CA TRP A 42 6.87 11.09 5.38
C TRP A 42 6.68 12.59 5.68
N ALA A 43 7.70 13.27 6.22
CA ALA A 43 7.60 14.69 6.54
C ALA A 43 7.77 15.57 5.30
N ASN A 44 8.60 15.14 4.35
CA ASN A 44 8.92 15.91 3.14
C ASN A 44 8.31 15.33 1.85
N ASP A 45 7.53 14.25 1.95
CA ASP A 45 6.88 13.56 0.84
C ASP A 45 7.87 13.17 -0.28
N LYS A 46 9.04 12.63 0.08
CA LYS A 46 10.10 12.27 -0.89
C LYS A 46 10.86 11.00 -0.48
N LEU A 47 11.74 10.52 -1.36
CA LEU A 47 12.66 9.43 -1.03
C LEU A 47 13.63 9.84 0.08
N LEU A 48 13.75 8.97 1.08
CA LEU A 48 14.85 8.96 2.02
C LEU A 48 15.94 8.04 1.47
N ILE A 49 17.18 8.52 1.44
CA ILE A 49 18.31 7.80 0.85
C ILE A 49 19.43 7.81 1.89
N ASP A 50 20.01 6.64 2.15
CA ASP A 50 21.07 6.49 3.15
C ASP A 50 22.35 7.26 2.80
N SER A 51 22.72 7.28 1.50
CA SER A 51 23.86 8.05 1.01
C SER A 51 23.78 8.37 -0.49
N ASP A 52 24.57 9.35 -0.92
CA ASP A 52 24.71 9.68 -2.34
C ASP A 52 25.29 8.52 -3.17
N ASP A 53 26.16 7.69 -2.58
CA ASP A 53 26.73 6.52 -3.25
C ASP A 53 25.66 5.46 -3.56
N VAL A 54 24.74 5.22 -2.61
CA VAL A 54 23.59 4.32 -2.81
C VAL A 54 22.72 4.82 -3.96
N TRP A 55 22.43 6.13 -4.00
CA TRP A 55 21.68 6.73 -5.10
C TRP A 55 22.40 6.57 -6.45
N ASN A 56 23.67 6.94 -6.51
CA ASN A 56 24.45 6.94 -7.76
C ASN A 56 24.53 5.53 -8.35
N LYS A 57 24.83 4.52 -7.52
CA LYS A 57 24.86 3.12 -7.94
C LYS A 57 23.52 2.64 -8.50
N TYR A 58 22.40 3.04 -7.89
CA TYR A 58 21.08 2.66 -8.39
C TYR A 58 20.73 3.34 -9.72
N VAL A 59 21.05 4.63 -9.86
CA VAL A 59 20.76 5.43 -11.06
C VAL A 59 21.62 5.05 -12.27
N GLU A 60 22.84 4.54 -12.06
CA GLU A 60 23.68 4.03 -13.14
C GLU A 60 22.96 2.94 -13.95
N ALA A 61 22.25 2.04 -13.27
CA ALA A 61 21.42 1.01 -13.89
C ALA A 61 20.03 1.53 -14.33
N ASN A 62 19.54 2.64 -13.76
CA ASN A 62 18.15 3.12 -13.92
C ASN A 62 18.07 4.63 -14.24
N LYS A 63 18.77 5.09 -15.27
CA LYS A 63 18.91 6.53 -15.58
C LYS A 63 17.59 7.31 -15.67
N SER A 64 16.50 6.66 -16.08
CA SER A 64 15.17 7.29 -16.22
C SER A 64 14.53 7.70 -14.88
N VAL A 65 15.01 7.17 -13.75
CA VAL A 65 14.47 7.47 -12.42
C VAL A 65 15.20 8.61 -11.70
N ALA A 66 16.23 9.17 -12.33
CA ALA A 66 17.07 10.23 -11.74
C ALA A 66 16.25 11.43 -11.21
N CYS A 67 15.12 11.73 -11.85
CA CYS A 67 14.23 12.81 -11.43
C CYS A 67 13.57 12.58 -10.05
N TYR A 68 13.60 11.37 -9.49
CA TYR A 68 12.96 11.05 -8.21
C TYR A 68 13.81 11.38 -6.98
N LYS A 69 15.12 11.64 -7.12
CA LYS A 69 16.02 11.92 -5.98
C LYS A 69 15.45 12.98 -5.04
N ASN A 70 14.95 14.07 -5.63
CA ASN A 70 14.42 15.23 -4.90
C ASN A 70 12.95 15.49 -5.23
N LYS A 71 12.26 14.53 -5.86
CA LYS A 71 10.86 14.71 -6.25
C LYS A 71 9.97 14.57 -5.04
N VAL A 72 9.13 15.57 -4.83
CA VAL A 72 8.02 15.51 -3.89
C VAL A 72 6.85 14.78 -4.55
N VAL A 73 6.40 13.68 -3.95
CA VAL A 73 5.21 12.93 -4.38
C VAL A 73 4.24 12.87 -3.21
N LYS A 74 3.28 13.79 -3.23
CA LYS A 74 2.23 13.87 -2.20
C LYS A 74 1.33 12.64 -2.21
N ASN A 75 0.75 12.35 -1.05
CA ASN A 75 -0.22 11.27 -0.86
C ASN A 75 0.36 9.89 -1.18
N TRP A 76 1.66 9.68 -0.94
CA TRP A 76 2.31 8.41 -1.21
C TRP A 76 1.64 7.24 -0.48
N GLU A 77 1.19 7.42 0.77
CA GLU A 77 0.44 6.40 1.51
C GLU A 77 -0.80 5.95 0.72
N ALA A 78 -1.66 6.88 0.31
CA ALA A 78 -2.87 6.57 -0.45
C ALA A 78 -2.56 5.94 -1.81
N ILE A 79 -1.54 6.43 -2.51
CA ILE A 79 -1.10 5.84 -3.80
C ILE A 79 -0.64 4.40 -3.56
N SER A 80 0.24 4.18 -2.58
CA SER A 80 0.78 2.88 -2.23
C SER A 80 -0.30 1.93 -1.76
N THR A 81 -1.30 2.41 -1.01
CA THR A 81 -2.46 1.63 -0.65
C THR A 81 -3.19 1.27 -1.93
N ILE A 82 -3.76 2.20 -2.70
CA ILE A 82 -4.65 1.90 -3.84
C ILE A 82 -4.00 1.01 -4.91
N TYR A 83 -2.70 1.19 -5.17
CA TYR A 83 -2.00 0.51 -6.25
C TYR A 83 -1.17 -0.70 -5.79
N SER A 84 -1.18 -1.04 -4.49
CA SER A 84 -0.51 -2.27 -4.03
C SER A 84 -1.17 -3.51 -4.60
N LYS A 85 -0.35 -4.52 -4.93
CA LYS A 85 -0.83 -5.79 -5.49
C LYS A 85 -1.65 -6.60 -4.49
N ASP A 86 -1.49 -6.33 -3.20
CA ASP A 86 -2.16 -7.02 -2.10
C ASP A 86 -3.50 -6.38 -1.72
N HIS A 87 -4.21 -5.78 -2.68
CA HIS A 87 -5.59 -5.35 -2.44
C HIS A 87 -6.48 -6.57 -2.23
N ALA A 88 -7.34 -6.49 -1.21
CA ALA A 88 -8.34 -7.52 -0.95
C ALA A 88 -9.17 -7.77 -2.23
N ASN A 89 -8.93 -8.90 -2.87
CA ASN A 89 -9.60 -9.33 -4.10
C ASN A 89 -11.01 -9.90 -3.83
N GLY A 90 -11.46 -9.91 -2.57
CA GLY A 90 -12.71 -10.51 -2.14
C GLY A 90 -12.67 -12.05 -2.09
N GLU A 91 -11.51 -12.67 -2.31
CA GLU A 91 -11.30 -14.11 -2.17
C GLU A 91 -11.36 -14.46 -0.67
N GLY A 92 -12.57 -14.76 -0.19
CA GLY A 92 -12.89 -14.94 1.23
C GLY A 92 -13.91 -13.93 1.80
N ALA A 93 -14.43 -13.01 0.98
CA ALA A 93 -15.54 -12.15 1.38
C ALA A 93 -16.83 -12.98 1.44
N GLN A 94 -17.16 -13.46 2.63
CA GLN A 94 -18.37 -14.24 2.86
C GLN A 94 -19.55 -13.29 3.08
N THR A 95 -20.59 -13.41 2.27
CA THR A 95 -21.84 -12.66 2.47
C THR A 95 -22.61 -13.31 3.62
N GLY A 96 -23.42 -12.56 4.37
CA GLY A 96 -24.19 -13.09 5.51
C GLY A 96 -25.08 -14.32 5.19
N ALA A 97 -25.40 -14.55 3.92
CA ALA A 97 -26.11 -15.75 3.46
C ALA A 97 -25.25 -17.04 3.52
N GLU A 98 -23.94 -16.92 3.35
CA GLU A 98 -23.01 -18.06 3.29
C GLU A 98 -22.57 -18.51 4.69
N ALA A 99 -22.70 -17.67 5.73
CA ALA A 99 -22.43 -18.04 7.13
C ALA A 99 -23.46 -19.03 7.71
N ALA A 100 -24.63 -19.14 7.07
CA ALA A 100 -25.72 -20.00 7.52
C ALA A 100 -25.55 -21.49 7.10
N GLN A 101 -24.53 -21.83 6.31
CA GLN A 101 -24.32 -23.21 5.83
C GLN A 101 -23.17 -23.97 6.53
N VAL A 102 -22.51 -23.38 7.53
CA VAL A 102 -21.49 -24.09 8.31
C VAL A 102 -22.18 -25.08 9.25
N GLN A 103 -22.25 -26.34 8.83
CA GLN A 103 -22.63 -27.45 9.71
C GLN A 103 -21.57 -27.56 10.83
N PRO A 104 -21.96 -27.65 12.11
CA PRO A 104 -21.01 -27.84 13.20
C PRO A 104 -20.40 -29.25 13.07
N GLU A 105 -19.10 -29.29 12.78
CA GLU A 105 -18.29 -30.49 12.89
C GLU A 105 -18.33 -30.96 14.35
N GLN A 106 -18.82 -32.19 14.55
CA GLN A 106 -18.99 -32.81 15.87
C GLN A 106 -17.60 -32.98 16.49
N VAL A 107 -17.34 -32.28 17.59
CA VAL A 107 -16.26 -32.60 18.52
C VAL A 107 -16.84 -33.53 19.57
N ASP A 108 -16.59 -34.83 19.40
CA ASP A 108 -16.92 -35.86 20.36
C ASP A 108 -16.10 -35.65 21.65
N ASP A 109 -16.84 -35.36 22.70
CA ASP A 109 -16.43 -35.18 24.09
C ASP A 109 -15.94 -36.50 24.70
N ALA A 110 -14.78 -36.47 25.33
CA ALA A 110 -14.43 -37.40 26.39
C ALA A 110 -13.95 -36.62 27.62
N SER A 111 -14.95 -36.10 28.34
CA SER A 111 -15.07 -35.99 29.81
C SER A 111 -13.96 -35.27 30.62
N PRO A 112 -14.31 -34.23 31.40
CA PRO A 112 -13.40 -33.52 32.28
C PRO A 112 -13.34 -34.20 33.67
N ASP A 113 -12.16 -34.33 34.25
CA ASP A 113 -12.01 -34.39 35.71
C ASP A 113 -11.14 -33.21 36.17
N LEU A 114 -11.81 -32.25 36.78
CA LEU A 114 -11.23 -31.09 37.44
C LEU A 114 -11.51 -31.26 38.93
N GLN A 115 -10.46 -31.32 39.76
CA GLN A 115 -10.55 -30.84 41.15
C GLN A 115 -9.25 -30.11 41.58
N PRO A 116 -9.37 -29.13 42.50
CA PRO A 116 -8.62 -27.88 42.48
C PRO A 116 -7.54 -27.72 43.58
N LYS A 117 -6.80 -26.61 43.50
CA LYS A 117 -5.57 -26.24 44.22
C LYS A 117 -5.78 -25.64 45.63
N LYS A 118 -4.74 -25.77 46.47
CA LYS A 118 -4.41 -25.19 47.81
C LYS A 118 -4.68 -26.16 48.97
N GLN A 119 -3.75 -26.41 49.90
CA GLN A 119 -2.75 -25.52 50.52
C GLN A 119 -1.46 -26.29 50.87
#